data_AF-A0AAV1LF93-F1
#
_entry.id   AF-A0AAV1LF93-F1
#
_cell.length_a   1.000
_cell.length_b   1.000
_cell.length_c   1.000
_cell.angle_alpha   90.00
_cell.angle_beta   90.00
_cell.angle_gamma   90.00
#
_symmetry.space_group_name_H-M   'P 1'
#
loop_
_entity.id
_entity.type
_entity.pdbx_description
1 polymer ?
#
loop_
_entity_poly.entity_id
_entity_poly.type
_entity_poly.pdbx_seq_one_letter_code
_entity_poly.pdbx_strand_id
1 'polypeptide(L)'
;MNKNNTIQFLECYEMHPCLWNPREQDYRNNNVRLAALKSIIQEMRLSITVEELKLKIKNIRTTYNREASKVAKSKKSGAGKDDVYRPQLIWLSVADRFLKQ
;
A
#
# COMPACT_ATOMS: atom_id res chain seq x y z
N MET A 1 11.33 -2.12 11.89
CA MET A 1 10.26 -1.09 11.77
C MET A 1 9.03 -1.59 12.50
N ASN A 2 8.52 -0.80 13.45
CA ASN A 2 7.34 -1.15 14.24
C ASN A 2 6.07 -1.07 13.39
N LYS A 3 5.04 -1.85 13.76
CA LYS A 3 3.75 -1.91 13.05
C LYS A 3 3.12 -0.52 12.81
N ASN A 4 3.34 0.42 13.73
CA ASN A 4 2.85 1.79 13.64
C ASN A 4 3.50 2.60 12.50
N ASN A 5 4.77 2.34 12.17
CA ASN A 5 5.47 3.08 11.11
C ASN A 5 4.94 2.72 9.71
N THR A 6 4.37 1.52 9.55
CA THR A 6 3.74 1.11 8.28
C THR A 6 2.39 1.77 8.08
N ILE A 7 1.61 1.95 9.15
CA ILE A 7 0.31 2.64 9.09
C ILE A 7 0.51 4.10 8.70
N GLN A 8 1.37 4.83 9.41
CA GLN A 8 1.68 6.22 9.10
C GLN A 8 2.21 6.40 7.67
N PHE A 9 3.04 5.46 7.22
CA PHE A 9 3.52 5.45 5.83
C PHE A 9 2.37 5.29 4.83
N LEU A 10 1.41 4.41 5.10
CA LEU A 10 0.28 4.18 4.21
C LEU A 10 -0.67 5.37 4.17
N GLU A 11 -0.87 6.05 5.30
CA GLU A 11 -1.67 7.28 5.35
C GLU A 11 -1.04 8.39 4.51
N CYS A 12 0.26 8.62 4.63
CA CYS A 12 0.98 9.57 3.78
C CYS A 12 0.94 9.13 2.30
N TYR A 13 1.13 7.84 2.02
CA TYR A 13 1.06 7.31 0.66
C TYR A 13 -0.32 7.45 0.01
N GLU A 14 -1.41 7.29 0.78
CA GLU A 14 -2.80 7.48 0.34
C GLU A 14 -3.04 8.91 -0.15
N MET A 15 -2.43 9.92 0.49
CA MET A 15 -2.53 11.33 0.11
C MET A 15 -1.88 11.68 -1.24
N HIS A 16 -1.12 10.76 -1.84
CA HIS A 16 -0.45 10.95 -3.12
C HIS A 16 -1.02 10.02 -4.21
N PRO A 17 -2.22 10.31 -4.75
CA PRO A 17 -2.90 9.43 -5.69
C PRO A 17 -2.14 9.24 -7.01
N CYS A 18 -1.27 10.18 -7.39
CA CYS A 18 -0.34 10.04 -8.52
C CYS A 18 0.60 8.83 -8.39
N LEU A 19 0.80 8.27 -7.19
CA LEU A 19 1.65 7.11 -6.98
C LEU A 19 0.91 5.77 -7.12
N TRP A 20 -0.38 5.72 -6.78
CA TRP A 20 -1.14 4.48 -6.64
C TRP A 20 -2.39 4.38 -7.51
N ASN A 21 -3.02 5.49 -7.88
CA ASN A 21 -4.28 5.51 -8.62
C ASN A 21 -4.04 5.63 -10.14
N PRO A 22 -4.27 4.58 -10.94
CA PRO A 22 -4.11 4.61 -12.40
C PRO A 22 -5.07 5.57 -13.11
N ARG A 23 -6.15 5.99 -12.45
CA ARG A 23 -7.13 6.95 -12.98
C ARG A 23 -6.69 8.40 -12.79
N GLU A 24 -5.66 8.68 -11.99
CA GLU A 24 -5.11 10.02 -11.89
C GLU A 24 -4.38 10.43 -13.16
N GLN A 25 -4.59 11.68 -13.57
CA GLN A 25 -3.91 12.26 -14.72
C GLN A 25 -2.38 12.19 -14.56
N ASP A 26 -1.88 12.48 -13.36
CA ASP A 26 -0.46 12.47 -13.05
C ASP A 26 0.13 11.09 -12.76
N TYR A 27 -0.66 10.01 -12.85
CA TYR A 27 -0.19 8.66 -12.55
C TYR A 27 1.00 8.24 -13.42
N ARG A 28 1.09 8.75 -14.65
CA ARG A 28 2.19 8.48 -15.60
C ARG A 28 3.23 9.60 -15.63
N ASN A 29 3.05 10.66 -14.85
CA ASN A 29 3.95 11.80 -14.83
C ASN A 29 5.13 11.52 -13.88
N ASN A 30 6.28 11.19 -14.46
CA ASN A 30 7.48 10.84 -13.68
C ASN A 30 7.94 11.96 -12.74
N ASN A 31 7.80 13.23 -13.15
CA ASN A 31 8.22 14.37 -12.34
C ASN A 31 7.33 14.53 -11.10
N VAL A 32 6.00 14.45 -11.28
CA VAL A 32 5.04 14.55 -10.18
C VAL A 32 5.19 13.36 -9.22
N ARG A 33 5.39 12.15 -9.75
CA ARG A 33 5.65 10.97 -8.93
C ARG A 33 6.94 11.10 -8.13
N LEU A 34 8.01 11.58 -8.74
CA LEU A 34 9.29 11.80 -8.05
C LEU A 34 9.15 12.85 -6.94
N ALA A 35 8.43 13.93 -7.20
CA ALA A 35 8.13 14.95 -6.20
C ALA A 35 7.32 14.39 -5.03
N ALA A 36 6.28 13.60 -5.31
CA ALA A 36 5.47 12.93 -4.28
C ALA A 36 6.31 11.97 -3.43
N LEU A 37 7.18 11.15 -4.04
CA LEU A 37 8.09 10.27 -3.30
C LEU A 37 9.03 11.05 -2.38
N LYS A 38 9.57 12.19 -2.84
CA LYS A 38 10.40 13.06 -2.01
C LYS A 38 9.59 13.71 -0.87
N SER A 39 8.34 14.10 -1.13
CA SER A 39 7.42 14.63 -0.11
C SER A 39 7.24 13.63 1.03
N ILE A 40 6.96 12.36 0.71
CA ILE A 40 6.81 11.29 1.70
C ILE A 40 8.07 11.13 2.56
N ILE A 41 9.26 11.14 1.93
CA ILE A 41 10.55 11.03 2.67
C ILE A 41 10.70 12.20 3.66
N GLN A 42 10.39 13.41 3.21
CA GLN A 42 10.49 14.63 4.02
C GLN A 42 9.47 14.66 5.16
N GLU A 43 8.20 14.39 4.86
CA GLU A 43 7.09 14.39 5.84
C GLU A 43 7.30 13.35 6.93
N MET A 44 7.72 12.15 6.54
CA MET A 44 8.01 11.07 7.49
C MET A 44 9.41 11.18 8.12
N ARG A 45 10.21 12.18 7.74
CA ARG A 45 11.61 12.36 8.16
C ARG A 45 12.43 11.07 8.04
N LEU A 46 12.29 10.38 6.91
CA LEU A 46 12.98 9.11 6.66
C LEU A 46 14.40 9.37 6.18
N SER A 47 15.37 8.70 6.79
CA SER A 47 16.76 8.70 6.32
C SER A 47 16.97 7.65 5.22
N ILE A 48 16.11 7.64 4.19
CA ILE A 48 16.19 6.70 3.07
C ILE A 48 16.16 7.44 1.73
N THR A 49 16.68 6.80 0.70
CA THR A 49 16.64 7.25 -0.68
C THR A 49 15.26 7.03 -1.30
N VAL A 50 15.00 7.74 -2.41
CA VAL A 50 13.81 7.51 -3.25
C VAL A 50 13.73 6.06 -3.71
N GLU A 51 14.85 5.41 -3.99
CA GLU A 51 14.84 4.03 -4.51
C GLU A 51 14.53 3.00 -3.43
N GLU A 52 15.00 3.23 -2.20
CA GLU A 52 14.57 2.46 -1.04
C GLU A 52 13.08 2.65 -0.76
N LEU A 53 12.55 3.88 -0.92
CA LEU A 53 11.12 4.14 -0.79
C LEU A 53 10.30 3.40 -1.87
N LYS A 54 10.74 3.41 -3.13
CA LYS A 54 10.10 2.65 -4.21
C LYS A 54 10.11 1.15 -3.91
N LEU A 55 11.22 0.63 -3.38
CA LEU A 55 11.31 -0.78 -2.97
C LEU A 55 10.34 -1.09 -1.82
N LYS A 56 10.20 -0.18 -0.84
CA LYS A 56 9.23 -0.31 0.25
C LYS A 56 7.79 -0.34 -0.27
N ILE A 57 7.43 0.56 -1.18
CA ILE A 57 6.11 0.57 -1.84
C ILE A 57 5.87 -0.76 -2.58
N LYS A 58 6.86 -1.23 -3.34
CA LYS A 58 6.78 -2.50 -4.05
C LYS A 58 6.53 -3.67 -3.09
N ASN A 59 7.26 -3.74 -1.99
CA ASN A 59 7.12 -4.81 -0.99
C ASN A 59 5.74 -4.78 -0.31
N ILE A 60 5.23 -3.59 0.02
CA ILE A 60 3.89 -3.41 0.60
C ILE A 60 2.82 -3.88 -0.38
N ARG A 61 2.86 -3.42 -1.64
CA ARG A 61 1.89 -3.82 -2.68
C ARG A 61 1.95 -5.32 -2.95
N THR A 62 3.14 -5.91 -2.98
CA THR A 62 3.32 -7.36 -3.17
C THR A 62 2.68 -8.14 -2.03
N THR A 63 2.92 -7.72 -0.79
CA THR A 63 2.31 -8.33 0.40
C THR A 63 0.78 -8.16 0.38
N TYR A 64 0.30 -6.94 0.11
CA TYR A 64 -1.13 -6.66 0.00
C TYR A 64 -1.81 -7.56 -1.04
N ASN A 65 -1.28 -7.64 -2.26
CA ASN A 65 -1.84 -8.47 -3.34
C ASN A 65 -1.87 -9.96 -2.96
N ARG A 66 -0.84 -10.46 -2.28
CA ARG A 66 -0.80 -11.85 -1.79
C ARG A 66 -1.89 -12.12 -0.77
N GLU A 67 -2.06 -11.22 0.18
CA GLU A 67 -3.05 -11.34 1.25
C GLU A 67 -4.48 -11.17 0.70
N ALA A 68 -4.71 -10.17 -0.16
CA ALA A 68 -5.98 -9.97 -0.87
C ALA A 68 -6.36 -11.21 -1.70
N SER A 69 -5.39 -11.86 -2.36
CA SER A 69 -5.61 -13.10 -3.09
C SER A 69 -6.02 -14.26 -2.18
N LYS A 70 -5.45 -14.38 -0.97
CA LYS A 70 -5.87 -15.40 0.01
C LYS A 70 -7.31 -15.16 0.46
N VAL A 71 -7.68 -13.91 0.76
CA VAL A 71 -9.04 -13.52 1.12
C VAL A 71 -10.03 -13.79 -0.01
N ALA A 72 -9.64 -13.52 -1.26
CA ALA A 72 -10.49 -13.81 -2.42
C ALA A 72 -10.67 -15.33 -2.62
N LYS A 73 -9.61 -16.12 -2.44
CA LYS A 73 -9.66 -17.58 -2.55
C LYS A 73 -10.50 -18.23 -1.46
N SER A 74 -10.37 -17.80 -0.20
CA SER A 74 -11.17 -18.34 0.90
C SER A 74 -12.67 -18.10 0.71
N LYS A 75 -13.06 -16.98 0.08
CA LYS A 75 -14.46 -16.70 -0.28
C LYS A 75 -14.99 -17.56 -1.43
N LYS A 76 -14.11 -18.04 -2.32
CA LYS A 76 -14.51 -18.75 -3.55
C LYS A 76 -14.68 -20.25 -3.35
N SER A 77 -14.08 -20.84 -2.31
CA SER A 77 -14.03 -22.30 -2.11
C SER A 77 -15.26 -22.92 -1.43
N GLY A 78 -16.42 -22.23 -1.39
CA GLY A 78 -17.62 -22.76 -0.72
C GLY A 78 -17.43 -22.99 0.79
N ALA A 79 -16.43 -22.34 1.39
CA ALA A 79 -16.14 -22.47 2.80
C ALA A 79 -17.23 -21.75 3.62
N GLY A 80 -17.70 -22.36 4.70
CA GLY A 80 -18.68 -21.75 5.61
C GLY A 80 -18.17 -20.41 6.15
N LYS A 81 -19.08 -19.57 6.67
CA LYS A 81 -18.76 -18.20 7.16
C LYS A 81 -17.58 -18.14 8.15
N ASP A 82 -17.21 -19.25 8.78
CA ASP A 82 -16.12 -19.37 9.76
C ASP A 82 -14.72 -19.59 9.16
N ASP A 83 -14.60 -19.94 7.87
CA ASP A 83 -13.32 -20.26 7.20
C ASP A 83 -12.71 -19.08 6.40
N VAL A 84 -13.30 -17.89 6.49
CA VAL A 84 -12.78 -16.72 5.78
C VAL A 84 -11.47 -16.28 6.43
N TYR A 85 -10.35 -16.56 5.76
CA TYR A 85 -9.02 -16.08 6.14
C TYR A 85 -9.04 -14.59 6.53
N ARG A 86 -8.67 -14.29 7.77
CA ARG A 86 -8.50 -12.93 8.29
C ARG A 86 -7.01 -12.56 8.30
N PRO A 87 -6.58 -11.58 7.50
CA PRO A 87 -5.20 -11.12 7.51
C PRO A 87 -4.81 -10.61 8.91
N GLN A 88 -3.67 -11.08 9.43
CA GLN A 88 -3.12 -10.66 10.74
C GLN A 88 -2.39 -9.30 10.66
N LEU A 89 -2.31 -8.70 9.47
CA LEU A 89 -1.62 -7.46 9.22
C LEU A 89 -2.57 -6.28 9.44
N ILE A 90 -2.43 -5.58 10.57
CA ILE A 90 -3.27 -4.44 10.95
C ILE A 90 -3.28 -3.36 9.85
N TRP A 91 -2.11 -3.08 9.27
CA TRP A 91 -1.95 -2.09 8.20
C TRP A 91 -2.66 -2.47 6.90
N LEU A 92 -3.06 -3.73 6.72
CA LEU A 92 -3.74 -4.18 5.51
C LEU A 92 -5.12 -3.52 5.35
N SER A 93 -5.81 -3.25 6.46
CA SER A 93 -7.08 -2.49 6.45
C SER A 93 -6.91 -1.07 5.91
N VAL A 94 -5.79 -0.43 6.22
CA VAL A 94 -5.42 0.92 5.75
C VAL A 94 -5.11 0.87 4.26
N ALA A 95 -4.31 -0.11 3.83
CA ALA A 95 -4.00 -0.33 2.42
C ALA A 95 -5.25 -0.65 1.58
N ASP A 96 -6.22 -1.39 2.14
CA ASP A 96 -7.47 -1.75 1.45
C ASP A 96 -8.32 -0.54 1.07
N ARG A 97 -8.17 0.61 1.76
CA ARG A 97 -8.94 1.83 1.48
C ARG A 97 -8.74 2.36 0.06
N PHE A 98 -7.53 2.23 -0.47
CA PHE A 98 -7.14 2.88 -1.73
C PHE A 98 -6.44 1.95 -2.73
N LEU A 99 -5.88 0.81 -2.29
CA LEU A 99 -5.28 -0.18 -3.20
C LEU A 99 -6.27 -1.22 -3.73
N LYS A 100 -7.46 -1.29 -3.15
CA LYS A 100 -8.54 -2.15 -3.64
C LYS A 100 -9.20 -1.47 -4.84
N GLN A 101 -8.82 -1.90 -6.04
CA GLN A 101 -9.39 -1.43 -7.30
C GLN A 101 -10.07 -2.56 -8.05
#